data_AF-A0A847S385-F1
#
_entry.id   AF-A0A847S385-F1
#
_cell.length_a   1.000
_cell.length_b   1.000
_cell.length_c   1.000
_cell.angle_alpha   90.00
_cell.angle_beta   90.00
_cell.angle_gamma   90.00
#
_symmetry.space_group_name_H-M   'P 1'
#
loop_
_entity.id
_entity.type
_entity.pdbx_description
1 polymer ?
#
loop_
_entity_poly.entity_id
_entity_poly.type
_entity_poly.pdbx_seq_one_letter_code
_entity_poly.pdbx_strand_id
1 'polypeptide(L)'
;MFKRLSGFLLACLAVITAHAVQTETVLYRQGDTVLEGYVAWPDKANRNSPAVIIVHDWTGVGDYVKGRARQLAELGYVAFAADIYGKGVRPASGPDARAVSSQFGGNRPLYRARMQAALDWLQARPEVDRSRIAAMGYCFGGMGALELARSGAPIVGAITFHGSLSSPTPEDARNIKGKVLVLHGALDPAVNAEQVRGFQQEMNNAGVDYQFIAYSGAVHAFTLPTAGNDISKGSAYNANADRRSFAAMRTFLDEVFQ
;
A
#
# COMPACT_ATOMS: atom_id res chain seq x y z
N MET A 1 41.49 22.90 42.73
CA MET A 1 41.48 23.25 41.29
C MET A 1 41.06 22.03 40.48
N PHE A 2 39.76 21.84 40.24
CA PHE A 2 39.25 20.75 39.37
C PHE A 2 38.78 21.38 38.05
N LYS A 3 39.53 21.13 36.96
CA LYS A 3 39.14 21.51 35.61
C LYS A 3 38.12 20.47 35.09
N ARG A 4 36.85 20.89 34.91
CA ARG A 4 35.85 20.09 34.19
C ARG A 4 36.10 20.23 32.68
N LEU A 5 36.51 19.13 32.03
CA LEU A 5 36.42 19.00 30.58
C LEU A 5 34.95 18.93 30.20
N SER A 6 34.46 19.92 29.44
CA SER A 6 33.16 19.84 28.80
C SER A 6 33.33 19.10 27.46
N GLY A 7 32.82 17.87 27.38
CA GLY A 7 32.75 17.12 26.13
C GLY A 7 31.65 17.69 25.23
N PHE A 8 32.00 18.06 24.00
CA PHE A 8 31.06 18.42 22.95
C PHE A 8 30.36 17.14 22.46
N LEU A 9 29.06 17.02 22.71
CA LEU A 9 28.21 15.99 22.11
C LEU A 9 27.87 16.45 20.69
N LEU A 10 28.50 15.85 19.68
CA LEU A 10 28.20 16.14 18.28
C LEU A 10 26.88 15.43 17.91
N ALA A 11 25.77 16.16 17.89
CA ALA A 11 24.51 15.65 17.37
C ALA A 11 24.58 15.61 15.84
N CYS A 12 24.73 14.42 15.25
CA CYS A 12 24.54 14.22 13.82
C CYS A 12 23.05 14.42 13.49
N LEU A 13 22.66 15.63 13.08
CA LEU A 13 21.41 15.84 12.37
C LEU A 13 21.57 15.21 10.98
N ALA A 14 20.92 14.06 10.76
CA ALA A 14 20.68 13.58 9.40
C ALA A 14 19.78 14.60 8.70
N VAL A 15 20.34 15.39 7.80
CA VAL A 15 19.58 16.28 6.92
C VAL A 15 18.84 15.39 5.93
N ILE A 16 17.54 15.18 6.16
CA ILE A 16 16.66 14.58 5.16
C ILE A 16 16.42 15.66 4.11
N THR A 17 17.23 15.66 3.04
CA THR A 17 16.95 16.50 1.87
C THR A 17 15.72 15.95 1.18
N ALA A 18 14.59 16.66 1.25
CA ALA A 18 13.42 16.30 0.47
C ALA A 18 13.78 16.29 -1.02
N HIS A 19 13.50 15.18 -1.71
CA HIS A 19 13.68 15.11 -3.15
C HIS A 19 12.67 16.00 -3.86
N ALA A 20 13.10 16.76 -4.87
CA ALA A 20 12.15 17.33 -5.82
C ALA A 20 11.42 16.18 -6.53
N VAL A 21 10.11 16.31 -6.69
CA VAL A 21 9.20 15.25 -7.15
C VAL A 21 8.62 15.63 -8.51
N GLN A 22 8.77 14.74 -9.48
CA GLN A 22 8.03 14.75 -10.73
C GLN A 22 6.74 13.97 -10.58
N THR A 23 5.72 14.36 -11.35
CA THR A 23 4.43 13.67 -11.34
C THR A 23 3.78 13.64 -12.71
N GLU A 24 3.08 12.56 -13.03
CA GLU A 24 2.40 12.39 -14.31
C GLU A 24 1.12 11.57 -14.15
N THR A 25 0.08 11.92 -14.92
CA THR A 25 -1.09 11.03 -15.12
C THR A 25 -0.86 10.22 -16.38
N VAL A 26 -0.95 8.90 -16.27
CA VAL A 26 -0.51 7.96 -17.29
C VAL A 26 -1.62 7.02 -17.70
N LEU A 27 -1.66 6.67 -18.98
CA LEU A 27 -2.57 5.66 -19.50
C LEU A 27 -1.84 4.32 -19.63
N TYR A 28 -2.50 3.26 -19.22
CA TYR A 28 -2.06 1.89 -19.40
C TYR A 28 -3.28 0.99 -19.64
N ARG A 29 -3.07 -0.31 -19.87
CA ARG A 29 -4.14 -1.22 -20.30
C ARG A 29 -4.06 -2.56 -19.60
N GLN A 30 -5.23 -3.15 -19.38
CA GLN A 30 -5.40 -4.58 -19.13
C GLN A 30 -6.41 -5.08 -20.16
N GLY A 31 -5.93 -5.85 -21.14
CA GLY A 31 -6.70 -6.15 -22.35
C GLY A 31 -7.18 -4.86 -23.04
N ASP A 32 -8.46 -4.80 -23.38
CA ASP A 32 -9.05 -3.64 -24.05
C ASP A 32 -9.41 -2.48 -23.10
N THR A 33 -9.41 -2.71 -21.78
CA THR A 33 -9.73 -1.65 -20.83
C THR A 33 -8.57 -0.67 -20.70
N VAL A 34 -8.86 0.62 -20.92
CA VAL A 34 -7.95 1.72 -20.62
C VAL A 34 -8.02 2.04 -19.14
N LEU A 35 -6.87 2.09 -18.48
CA LEU A 35 -6.69 2.46 -17.08
C LEU A 35 -5.93 3.80 -17.01
N GLU A 36 -6.22 4.63 -16.01
CA GLU A 36 -5.59 5.95 -15.86
C GLU A 36 -5.00 6.10 -14.45
N GLY A 37 -3.71 5.82 -14.34
CA GLY A 37 -2.97 5.90 -13.08
C GLY A 37 -2.26 7.23 -12.89
N TYR A 38 -1.64 7.40 -11.72
CA TYR A 38 -0.83 8.56 -11.39
C TYR A 38 0.52 8.10 -10.83
N VAL A 39 1.61 8.57 -11.43
CA VAL A 39 2.96 8.23 -10.98
C VAL A 39 3.64 9.48 -10.41
N ALA A 40 4.41 9.29 -9.35
CA ALA A 40 5.28 10.29 -8.76
C ALA A 40 6.67 9.66 -8.54
N TRP A 41 7.73 10.40 -8.84
CA TRP A 41 9.09 9.90 -8.68
C TRP A 41 10.05 11.04 -8.32
N PRO A 42 11.17 10.74 -7.62
CA PRO A 42 12.18 11.76 -7.34
C PRO A 42 12.91 12.16 -8.62
N ASP A 43 13.30 13.44 -8.75
CA ASP A 43 14.06 13.96 -9.90
C ASP A 43 15.36 13.18 -10.19
N LYS A 44 15.91 12.53 -9.16
CA LYS A 44 17.15 11.73 -9.23
C LYS A 44 16.89 10.23 -9.46
N ALA A 45 15.66 9.84 -9.77
CA ALA A 45 15.34 8.46 -10.10
C ALA A 45 16.21 7.97 -11.28
N ASN A 46 16.65 6.72 -11.21
CA ASN A 46 17.50 6.10 -12.22
C ASN A 46 17.19 4.60 -12.29
N ARG A 47 17.80 3.85 -13.20
CA ARG A 47 17.51 2.41 -13.40
C ARG A 47 17.56 1.51 -12.16
N ASN A 48 18.17 2.00 -11.07
CA ASN A 48 18.23 1.35 -9.77
C ASN A 48 17.30 2.05 -8.75
N SER A 49 16.14 2.60 -9.12
CA SER A 49 15.20 3.12 -8.13
C SER A 49 14.20 2.04 -7.71
N PRO A 50 13.99 1.84 -6.39
CA PRO A 50 12.91 1.00 -5.89
C PRO A 50 11.56 1.63 -6.20
N ALA A 51 10.54 0.80 -6.40
CA ALA A 51 9.22 1.26 -6.80
C ALA A 51 8.10 0.66 -5.95
N VAL A 52 7.03 1.43 -5.77
CA VAL A 52 5.87 1.04 -4.96
C VAL A 52 4.59 1.27 -5.74
N ILE A 53 3.83 0.21 -5.96
CA ILE A 53 2.44 0.30 -6.44
C ILE A 53 1.56 0.68 -5.25
N ILE A 54 0.69 1.68 -5.40
CA ILE A 54 -0.28 2.10 -4.40
C ILE A 54 -1.68 1.91 -4.97
N VAL A 55 -2.49 1.11 -4.30
CA VAL A 55 -3.87 0.86 -4.72
C VAL A 55 -4.81 1.71 -3.87
N HIS A 56 -5.70 2.42 -4.55
CA HIS A 56 -6.72 3.27 -3.94
C HIS A 56 -7.69 2.48 -3.05
N ASP A 57 -8.42 3.21 -2.20
CA ASP A 57 -9.58 2.66 -1.50
C ASP A 57 -10.77 2.45 -2.47
N TRP A 58 -11.92 2.03 -1.96
CA TRP A 58 -13.12 1.76 -2.76
C TRP A 58 -13.67 2.96 -3.58
N THR A 59 -13.15 4.18 -3.41
CA THR A 59 -13.60 5.39 -4.13
C THR A 59 -12.84 5.65 -5.44
N GLY A 60 -11.85 4.83 -5.79
CA GLY A 60 -11.06 5.02 -7.01
C GLY A 60 -9.86 5.95 -6.82
N VAL A 61 -9.15 6.25 -7.92
CA VAL A 61 -7.98 7.15 -7.89
C VAL A 61 -8.43 8.59 -7.60
N GLY A 62 -8.17 9.06 -6.38
CA GLY A 62 -8.41 10.43 -5.93
C GLY A 62 -7.20 11.10 -5.28
N ASP A 63 -7.39 12.29 -4.71
CA ASP A 63 -6.30 13.11 -4.18
C ASP A 63 -5.53 12.46 -3.04
N TYR A 64 -6.18 11.62 -2.23
CA TYR A 64 -5.53 10.93 -1.12
C TYR A 64 -4.42 10.00 -1.63
N VAL A 65 -4.73 9.09 -2.57
CA VAL A 65 -3.74 8.14 -3.10
C VAL A 65 -2.66 8.84 -3.92
N LYS A 66 -3.00 9.91 -4.66
CA LYS A 66 -2.02 10.76 -5.35
C LYS A 66 -1.10 11.48 -4.36
N GLY A 67 -1.63 11.94 -3.23
CA GLY A 67 -0.86 12.50 -2.12
C GLY A 67 0.13 11.49 -1.54
N ARG A 68 -0.32 10.24 -1.32
CA ARG A 68 0.57 9.15 -0.85
C ARG A 68 1.65 8.79 -1.87
N ALA A 69 1.35 8.84 -3.17
CA ALA A 69 2.36 8.67 -4.22
C ALA A 69 3.45 9.75 -4.13
N ARG A 70 3.06 11.03 -3.98
CA ARG A 70 4.02 12.12 -3.79
C ARG A 70 4.87 11.94 -2.53
N GLN A 71 4.25 11.56 -1.41
CA GLN A 71 4.99 11.29 -0.16
C GLN A 71 6.02 10.15 -0.31
N LEU A 72 5.70 9.09 -1.05
CA LEU A 72 6.67 8.03 -1.32
C LEU A 72 7.78 8.49 -2.28
N ALA A 73 7.46 9.35 -3.26
CA ALA A 73 8.47 9.97 -4.11
C ALA A 73 9.44 10.89 -3.33
N GLU A 74 8.94 11.65 -2.35
CA GLU A 74 9.76 12.44 -1.43
C GLU A 74 10.71 11.57 -0.60
N LEU A 75 10.34 10.31 -0.33
CA LEU A 75 11.16 9.31 0.35
C LEU A 75 12.14 8.57 -0.61
N GLY A 76 12.09 8.87 -1.91
CA GLY A 76 13.02 8.31 -2.89
C GLY A 76 12.49 7.13 -3.71
N TYR A 77 11.22 6.76 -3.58
CA TYR A 77 10.61 5.66 -4.35
C TYR A 77 9.95 6.16 -5.65
N VAL A 78 9.96 5.34 -6.70
CA VAL A 78 9.03 5.53 -7.83
C VAL A 78 7.67 5.00 -7.40
N ALA A 79 6.70 5.88 -7.18
CA ALA A 79 5.40 5.53 -6.62
C ALA A 79 4.29 5.61 -7.67
N PHE A 80 3.54 4.52 -7.85
CA PHE A 80 2.49 4.44 -8.85
C PHE A 80 1.12 4.16 -8.22
N ALA A 81 0.28 5.19 -8.16
CA ALA A 81 -1.13 5.06 -7.82
C ALA A 81 -1.89 4.42 -9.00
N ALA A 82 -2.14 3.11 -8.88
CA ALA A 82 -2.75 2.30 -9.92
C ALA A 82 -4.28 2.47 -9.95
N ASP A 83 -4.85 2.52 -11.15
CA ASP A 83 -6.30 2.55 -11.39
C ASP A 83 -6.83 1.15 -11.65
N ILE A 84 -7.67 0.67 -10.75
CA ILE A 84 -8.29 -0.66 -10.86
C ILE A 84 -9.60 -0.59 -11.66
N TYR A 85 -10.31 0.53 -11.57
CA TYR A 85 -11.67 0.66 -12.09
C TYR A 85 -11.68 1.01 -13.58
N GLY A 86 -10.67 1.76 -14.01
CA GLY A 86 -10.48 2.18 -15.38
C GLY A 86 -10.75 3.66 -15.61
N LYS A 87 -10.24 4.13 -16.75
CA LYS A 87 -10.28 5.54 -17.12
C LYS A 87 -11.72 6.06 -17.11
N GLY A 88 -11.94 7.18 -16.43
CA GLY A 88 -13.25 7.82 -16.31
C GLY A 88 -14.18 7.19 -15.28
N VAL A 89 -13.81 6.07 -14.65
CA VAL A 89 -14.61 5.45 -13.59
C VAL A 89 -14.17 5.99 -12.24
N ARG A 90 -14.85 7.05 -11.77
CA ARG A 90 -14.62 7.71 -10.49
C ARG A 90 -15.97 7.83 -9.74
N PRO A 91 -16.30 6.88 -8.86
CA PRO A 91 -17.57 6.90 -8.12
C PRO A 91 -17.83 8.23 -7.40
N ALA A 92 -19.03 8.78 -7.58
CA ALA A 92 -19.40 10.07 -7.00
C ALA A 92 -20.07 9.96 -5.62
N SER A 93 -20.49 8.74 -5.22
CA SER A 93 -21.21 8.48 -3.99
C SER A 93 -20.80 7.14 -3.36
N GLY A 94 -21.13 6.94 -2.08
CA GLY A 94 -20.92 5.66 -1.39
C GLY A 94 -21.59 4.46 -2.06
N PRO A 95 -22.87 4.55 -2.48
CA PRO A 95 -23.53 3.50 -3.27
C PRO A 95 -22.80 3.17 -4.58
N ASP A 96 -22.35 4.18 -5.34
CA ASP A 96 -21.61 3.96 -6.59
C ASP A 96 -20.26 3.27 -6.31
N ALA A 97 -19.55 3.73 -5.28
CA ALA A 97 -18.27 3.15 -4.87
C ALA A 97 -18.44 1.68 -4.47
N ARG A 98 -19.52 1.36 -3.74
CA ARG A 98 -19.87 -0.03 -3.40
C ARG A 98 -20.19 -0.86 -4.64
N ALA A 99 -20.96 -0.33 -5.58
CA ALA A 99 -21.31 -1.03 -6.81
C ALA A 99 -20.06 -1.37 -7.63
N VAL A 100 -19.16 -0.40 -7.85
CA VAL A 100 -17.93 -0.61 -8.63
C VAL A 100 -16.95 -1.55 -7.89
N SER A 101 -16.65 -1.29 -6.62
CA SER A 101 -15.70 -2.11 -5.84
C SER A 101 -16.12 -3.57 -5.72
N SER A 102 -17.42 -3.85 -5.61
CA SER A 102 -17.95 -5.21 -5.47
C SER A 102 -17.67 -6.11 -6.67
N GLN A 103 -17.52 -5.53 -7.87
CA GLN A 103 -17.18 -6.27 -9.09
C GLN A 103 -15.83 -6.97 -8.99
N PHE A 104 -14.89 -6.38 -8.24
CA PHE A 104 -13.54 -6.92 -8.03
C PHE A 104 -13.46 -7.80 -6.79
N GLY A 105 -14.17 -7.44 -5.72
CA GLY A 105 -14.21 -8.23 -4.49
C GLY A 105 -14.72 -9.66 -4.74
N GLY A 106 -15.74 -9.80 -5.60
CA GLY A 106 -16.31 -11.09 -6.02
C GLY A 106 -15.60 -11.75 -7.21
N ASN A 107 -14.67 -11.07 -7.88
CA ASN A 107 -13.93 -11.60 -9.03
C ASN A 107 -12.42 -11.36 -8.85
N ARG A 108 -11.79 -12.20 -8.02
CA ARG A 108 -10.35 -12.14 -7.77
C ARG A 108 -9.50 -12.30 -9.03
N PRO A 109 -9.85 -13.16 -10.01
CA PRO A 109 -9.13 -13.18 -11.28
C PRO A 109 -9.08 -11.83 -12.00
N LEU A 110 -10.21 -11.12 -12.11
CA LEU A 110 -10.23 -9.77 -12.69
C LEU A 110 -9.40 -8.79 -11.86
N TYR A 111 -9.50 -8.85 -10.53
CA TYR A 111 -8.74 -7.94 -9.68
C TYR A 111 -7.22 -8.18 -9.82
N ARG A 112 -6.77 -9.43 -9.78
CA ARG A 112 -5.38 -9.81 -10.02
C ARG A 112 -4.90 -9.36 -11.40
N ALA A 113 -5.73 -9.46 -12.44
CA ALA A 113 -5.38 -8.98 -13.78
C ALA A 113 -5.17 -7.45 -13.82
N ARG A 114 -5.98 -6.65 -13.12
CA ARG A 114 -5.79 -5.19 -12.99
C ARG A 114 -4.51 -4.85 -12.25
N MET A 115 -4.24 -5.57 -11.17
CA MET A 115 -3.01 -5.43 -10.38
C MET A 115 -1.77 -5.80 -11.20
N GLN A 116 -1.83 -6.89 -11.97
CA GLN A 116 -0.73 -7.32 -12.84
C GLN A 116 -0.44 -6.29 -13.91
N ALA A 117 -1.46 -5.71 -14.56
CA ALA A 117 -1.26 -4.65 -15.54
C ALA A 117 -0.58 -3.40 -14.94
N ALA A 118 -0.83 -3.09 -13.67
CA ALA A 118 -0.14 -2.02 -12.97
C ALA A 118 1.34 -2.36 -12.72
N LEU A 119 1.63 -3.61 -12.34
CA LEU A 119 2.99 -4.10 -12.17
C LEU A 119 3.77 -4.10 -13.50
N ASP A 120 3.16 -4.60 -14.57
CA ASP A 120 3.78 -4.66 -15.90
C ASP A 120 4.14 -3.26 -16.41
N TRP A 121 3.22 -2.29 -16.23
CA TRP A 121 3.48 -0.91 -16.59
C TRP A 121 4.62 -0.30 -15.77
N LEU A 122 4.64 -0.53 -14.46
CA LEU A 122 5.69 -0.01 -13.58
C LEU A 122 7.06 -0.63 -13.90
N GLN A 123 7.11 -1.94 -14.18
CA GLN A 123 8.31 -2.66 -14.61
C GLN A 123 8.85 -2.20 -15.96
N ALA A 124 8.02 -1.58 -16.81
CA ALA A 124 8.45 -1.06 -18.10
C ALA A 124 9.13 0.31 -18.01
N ARG A 125 9.09 1.00 -16.86
CA ARG A 125 9.73 2.30 -16.68
C ARG A 125 11.26 2.17 -16.63
N PRO A 126 12.01 3.01 -17.37
CA PRO A 126 13.48 2.91 -17.45
C PRO A 126 14.18 3.21 -16.11
N GLU A 127 13.53 3.96 -15.22
CA GLU A 127 14.01 4.28 -13.89
C GLU A 127 13.57 3.29 -12.80
N VAL A 128 12.97 2.14 -13.14
CA VAL A 128 12.53 1.16 -12.13
C VAL A 128 13.42 -0.07 -12.13
N ASP A 129 13.92 -0.41 -10.95
CA ASP A 129 14.53 -1.70 -10.70
C ASP A 129 13.45 -2.78 -10.53
N ARG A 130 13.35 -3.67 -11.52
CA ARG A 130 12.31 -4.72 -11.55
C ARG A 130 12.40 -5.69 -10.39
N SER A 131 13.56 -5.81 -9.74
CA SER A 131 13.75 -6.68 -8.58
C SER A 131 13.36 -6.02 -7.26
N ARG A 132 13.10 -4.70 -7.25
CA ARG A 132 12.76 -3.93 -6.06
C ARG A 132 11.44 -3.21 -6.23
N ILE A 133 10.38 -4.00 -6.38
CA ILE A 133 9.00 -3.53 -6.45
C ILE A 133 8.20 -4.08 -5.28
N ALA A 134 7.54 -3.18 -4.54
CA ALA A 134 6.54 -3.54 -3.54
C ALA A 134 5.14 -3.08 -3.97
N ALA A 135 4.10 -3.64 -3.37
CA ALA A 135 2.72 -3.18 -3.55
C ALA A 135 2.10 -2.86 -2.20
N MET A 136 1.34 -1.77 -2.14
CA MET A 136 0.59 -1.38 -0.96
C MET A 136 -0.81 -0.88 -1.32
N GLY A 137 -1.69 -0.80 -0.34
CA GLY A 137 -2.96 -0.14 -0.55
C GLY A 137 -3.81 -0.01 0.70
N TYR A 138 -4.91 0.72 0.54
CA TYR A 138 -5.81 1.12 1.62
C TYR A 138 -7.18 0.47 1.43
N CYS A 139 -7.75 -0.15 2.46
CA CYS A 139 -9.07 -0.78 2.37
C CYS A 139 -9.14 -1.80 1.22
N PHE A 140 -9.89 -1.45 0.16
CA PHE A 140 -9.97 -2.19 -1.10
C PHE A 140 -8.57 -2.46 -1.67
N GLY A 141 -7.72 -1.44 -1.70
CA GLY A 141 -6.36 -1.56 -2.20
C GLY A 141 -5.45 -2.45 -1.38
N GLY A 142 -5.66 -2.55 -0.06
CA GLY A 142 -4.90 -3.47 0.79
C GLY A 142 -5.18 -4.93 0.42
N MET A 143 -6.44 -5.24 0.11
CA MET A 143 -6.83 -6.53 -0.46
C MET A 143 -6.16 -6.75 -1.83
N GLY A 144 -6.12 -5.73 -2.69
CA GLY A 144 -5.43 -5.79 -3.98
C GLY A 144 -3.94 -6.11 -3.87
N ALA A 145 -3.23 -5.50 -2.92
CA ALA A 145 -1.81 -5.77 -2.67
C ALA A 145 -1.57 -7.24 -2.26
N LEU A 146 -2.41 -7.80 -1.37
CA LEU A 146 -2.35 -9.22 -1.01
C LEU A 146 -2.67 -10.13 -2.20
N GLU A 147 -3.66 -9.78 -3.01
CA GLU A 147 -4.02 -10.59 -4.18
C GLU A 147 -2.92 -10.60 -5.25
N LEU A 148 -2.20 -9.49 -5.43
CA LEU A 148 -1.03 -9.47 -6.30
C LEU A 148 0.10 -10.35 -5.76
N ALA A 149 0.33 -10.36 -4.45
CA ALA A 149 1.31 -11.27 -3.85
C ALA A 149 0.89 -12.75 -4.03
N ARG A 150 -0.37 -13.07 -3.72
CA ARG A 150 -0.97 -14.42 -3.86
C ARG A 150 -0.97 -14.93 -5.30
N SER A 151 -0.99 -14.03 -6.30
CA SER A 151 -0.86 -14.43 -7.71
C SER A 151 0.54 -14.91 -8.09
N GLY A 152 1.52 -14.78 -7.21
CA GLY A 152 2.92 -15.12 -7.47
C GLY A 152 3.69 -14.04 -8.23
N ALA A 153 3.17 -12.81 -8.27
CA ALA A 153 3.86 -11.70 -8.87
C ALA A 153 5.24 -11.48 -8.21
N PRO A 154 6.28 -11.10 -8.98
CA PRO A 154 7.63 -10.92 -8.47
C PRO A 154 7.79 -9.59 -7.73
N ILE A 155 7.02 -9.39 -6.66
CA ILE A 155 7.14 -8.25 -5.74
C ILE A 155 7.85 -8.69 -4.45
N VAL A 156 8.70 -7.83 -3.91
CA VAL A 156 9.48 -8.12 -2.69
C VAL A 156 8.68 -7.89 -1.41
N GLY A 157 7.57 -7.15 -1.49
CA GLY A 157 6.72 -6.87 -0.35
C GLY A 157 5.29 -6.52 -0.72
N ALA A 158 4.34 -6.95 0.11
CA ALA A 158 2.94 -6.52 0.06
C ALA A 158 2.52 -5.89 1.39
N ILE A 159 1.90 -4.70 1.35
CA ILE A 159 1.55 -3.92 2.54
C ILE A 159 0.07 -3.57 2.52
N THR A 160 -0.63 -3.86 3.61
CA THR A 160 -2.05 -3.52 3.74
C THR A 160 -2.26 -2.46 4.82
N PHE A 161 -3.04 -1.45 4.51
CA PHE A 161 -3.60 -0.52 5.49
C PHE A 161 -5.09 -0.78 5.60
N HIS A 162 -5.54 -1.26 6.78
CA HIS A 162 -6.94 -1.60 7.09
C HIS A 162 -7.64 -2.29 5.89
N GLY A 163 -6.96 -3.26 5.28
CA GLY A 163 -7.46 -3.98 4.11
C GLY A 163 -8.21 -5.25 4.48
N SER A 164 -9.09 -5.72 3.60
CA SER A 164 -9.72 -7.04 3.79
C SER A 164 -8.66 -8.14 3.74
N LEU A 165 -8.71 -9.03 4.73
CA LEU A 165 -7.82 -10.20 4.83
C LEU A 165 -8.45 -11.47 4.26
N SER A 166 -9.65 -11.36 3.68
CA SER A 166 -10.31 -12.50 3.03
C SER A 166 -9.41 -13.17 2.00
N SER A 167 -9.36 -14.50 2.07
CA SER A 167 -8.65 -15.34 1.12
C SER A 167 -9.60 -16.46 0.66
N PRO A 168 -10.28 -16.31 -0.49
CA PRO A 168 -11.16 -17.36 -1.00
C PRO A 168 -10.38 -18.60 -1.48
N THR A 169 -9.05 -18.49 -1.62
CA THR A 169 -8.15 -19.53 -2.12
C THR A 169 -6.84 -19.49 -1.31
N PRO A 170 -6.86 -19.83 0.00
CA PRO A 170 -5.71 -19.68 0.91
C PRO A 170 -4.43 -20.40 0.44
N GLU A 171 -4.57 -21.48 -0.30
CA GLU A 171 -3.45 -22.23 -0.87
C GLU A 171 -2.57 -21.40 -1.82
N ASP A 172 -3.08 -20.28 -2.34
CA ASP A 172 -2.32 -19.36 -3.20
C ASP A 172 -1.20 -18.64 -2.46
N ALA A 173 -1.22 -18.61 -1.12
CA ALA A 173 -0.12 -18.02 -0.35
C ALA A 173 1.23 -18.70 -0.61
N ARG A 174 1.26 -19.97 -1.05
CA ARG A 174 2.48 -20.67 -1.48
C ARG A 174 3.19 -19.98 -2.66
N ASN A 175 2.46 -19.15 -3.41
CA ASN A 175 2.99 -18.46 -4.57
C ASN A 175 3.72 -17.16 -4.18
N ILE A 176 3.48 -16.62 -2.98
CA ILE A 176 4.04 -15.35 -2.51
C ILE A 176 5.58 -15.45 -2.53
N LYS A 177 6.22 -14.46 -3.18
CA LYS A 177 7.68 -14.39 -3.34
C LYS A 177 8.36 -13.47 -2.34
N GLY A 178 7.64 -12.45 -1.87
CA GLY A 178 8.13 -11.43 -0.95
C GLY A 178 7.57 -11.57 0.46
N LYS A 179 7.76 -10.52 1.26
CA LYS A 179 7.24 -10.43 2.63
C LYS A 179 5.87 -9.77 2.68
N VAL A 180 5.15 -9.92 3.79
CA VAL A 180 3.83 -9.28 3.97
C VAL A 180 3.78 -8.43 5.23
N LEU A 181 3.27 -7.21 5.13
CA LEU A 181 2.99 -6.34 6.28
C LEU A 181 1.49 -6.01 6.34
N VAL A 182 0.87 -6.35 7.46
CA VAL A 182 -0.53 -6.01 7.73
C VAL A 182 -0.62 -4.94 8.82
N LEU A 183 -1.23 -3.80 8.47
CA LEU A 183 -1.43 -2.64 9.33
C LEU A 183 -2.93 -2.50 9.61
N HIS A 184 -3.38 -3.08 10.71
CA HIS A 184 -4.79 -3.35 10.99
C HIS A 184 -5.33 -2.50 12.14
N GLY A 185 -6.57 -2.02 12.03
CA GLY A 185 -7.26 -1.38 13.14
C GLY A 185 -7.78 -2.44 14.10
N ALA A 186 -7.37 -2.41 15.37
CA ALA A 186 -7.72 -3.48 16.33
C ALA A 186 -9.23 -3.60 16.62
N LEU A 187 -10.01 -2.58 16.27
CA LEU A 187 -11.46 -2.52 16.43
C LEU A 187 -12.19 -2.48 15.08
N ASP A 188 -11.53 -2.78 13.97
CA ASP A 188 -12.10 -2.70 12.62
C ASP A 188 -13.24 -3.73 12.43
N PRO A 189 -14.50 -3.31 12.30
CA PRO A 189 -15.62 -4.24 12.14
C PRO A 189 -15.73 -4.78 10.71
N ALA A 190 -15.01 -4.23 9.73
CA ALA A 190 -14.98 -4.72 8.36
C ALA A 190 -14.13 -5.99 8.20
N VAL A 191 -13.28 -6.29 9.19
CA VAL A 191 -12.45 -7.51 9.22
C VAL A 191 -12.65 -8.24 10.54
N ASN A 192 -13.40 -9.34 10.49
CA ASN A 192 -13.74 -10.09 11.69
C ASN A 192 -12.59 -10.99 12.17
N ALA A 193 -12.72 -11.53 13.39
CA ALA A 193 -11.71 -12.39 13.99
C ALA A 193 -11.43 -13.69 13.20
N GLU A 194 -12.40 -14.18 12.43
CA GLU A 194 -12.21 -15.35 11.57
C GLU A 194 -11.30 -15.03 10.38
N GLN A 195 -11.47 -13.87 9.75
CA GLN A 195 -10.58 -13.42 8.68
C GLN A 195 -9.15 -13.20 9.18
N VAL A 196 -8.97 -12.63 10.37
CA VAL A 196 -7.64 -12.48 10.99
C VAL A 196 -6.99 -13.84 11.22
N ARG A 197 -7.70 -14.78 11.87
CA ARG A 197 -7.17 -16.13 12.10
C ARG A 197 -6.88 -16.87 10.79
N GLY A 198 -7.78 -16.76 9.83
CA GLY A 198 -7.64 -17.38 8.50
C GLY A 198 -6.39 -16.89 7.77
N PHE A 199 -6.16 -15.57 7.76
CA PHE A 199 -4.94 -14.99 7.20
C PHE A 199 -3.67 -15.46 7.92
N GLN A 200 -3.66 -15.47 9.25
CA GLN A 200 -2.50 -15.93 10.01
C GLN A 200 -2.19 -17.40 9.72
N GLN A 201 -3.21 -18.26 9.67
CA GLN A 201 -3.05 -19.67 9.33
C GLN A 201 -2.58 -19.86 7.89
N GLU A 202 -3.14 -19.11 6.95
CA GLU A 202 -2.74 -19.09 5.54
C GLU A 202 -1.24 -18.76 5.40
N MET A 203 -0.78 -17.64 5.97
CA MET A 203 0.62 -17.22 5.88
C MET A 203 1.55 -18.23 6.56
N ASN A 204 1.19 -18.72 7.77
CA ASN A 204 1.98 -19.70 8.51
C ASN A 204 2.13 -21.01 7.72
N ASN A 205 1.04 -21.53 7.16
CA ASN A 205 1.05 -22.79 6.40
C ASN A 205 1.91 -22.69 5.13
N ALA A 206 1.93 -21.52 4.50
CA ALA A 206 2.75 -21.25 3.33
C ALA A 206 4.21 -20.89 3.66
N GLY A 207 4.56 -20.72 4.94
CA GLY A 207 5.89 -20.28 5.37
C GLY A 207 6.24 -18.86 4.94
N VAL A 208 5.23 -18.00 4.74
CA VAL A 208 5.42 -16.60 4.34
C VAL A 208 5.92 -15.79 5.53
N ASP A 209 6.99 -15.01 5.33
CA ASP A 209 7.43 -14.03 6.32
C ASP A 209 6.47 -12.85 6.34
N TYR A 210 5.72 -12.71 7.44
CA TYR A 210 4.78 -11.61 7.62
C TYR A 210 4.84 -10.98 9.00
N GLN A 211 4.48 -9.70 9.03
CA GLN A 211 4.20 -8.94 10.23
C GLN A 211 2.72 -8.54 10.27
N PHE A 212 2.10 -8.70 11.43
CA PHE A 212 0.74 -8.24 11.68
C PHE A 212 0.75 -7.25 12.85
N ILE A 213 0.42 -5.99 12.57
CA ILE A 213 0.38 -4.92 13.57
C ILE A 213 -1.05 -4.45 13.74
N ALA A 214 -1.61 -4.65 14.94
CA ALA A 214 -2.93 -4.16 15.31
C ALA A 214 -2.82 -2.85 16.11
N TYR A 215 -3.50 -1.79 15.66
CA TYR A 215 -3.51 -0.49 16.32
C TYR A 215 -4.71 -0.35 17.26
N SER A 216 -4.44 -0.30 18.56
CA SER A 216 -5.47 -0.09 19.59
C SER A 216 -6.25 1.21 19.35
N GLY A 217 -7.58 1.15 19.52
CA GLY A 217 -8.48 2.29 19.33
C GLY A 217 -8.66 2.73 17.87
N ALA A 218 -8.12 2.00 16.90
CA ALA A 218 -8.33 2.25 15.48
C ALA A 218 -9.37 1.27 14.91
N VAL A 219 -10.27 1.81 14.10
CA VAL A 219 -11.28 1.07 13.32
C VAL A 219 -10.89 1.11 11.83
N HIS A 220 -11.81 0.80 10.92
CA HIS A 220 -11.56 0.92 9.49
C HIS A 220 -11.17 2.35 9.08
N ALA A 221 -10.47 2.49 7.96
CA ALA A 221 -10.09 3.78 7.38
C ALA A 221 -9.27 4.71 8.32
N PHE A 222 -8.54 4.15 9.29
CA PHE A 222 -7.81 4.93 10.30
C PHE A 222 -6.75 5.89 9.75
N THR A 223 -6.39 5.76 8.48
CA THR A 223 -5.43 6.61 7.77
C THR A 223 -6.07 7.80 7.03
N LEU A 224 -7.41 7.90 7.01
CA LEU A 224 -8.15 8.89 6.22
C LEU A 224 -8.76 9.98 7.12
N PRO A 225 -8.19 11.21 7.17
CA PRO A 225 -8.75 12.31 7.96
C PRO A 225 -10.22 12.63 7.64
N THR A 226 -10.63 12.44 6.38
CA THR A 226 -12.00 12.67 5.91
C THR A 226 -13.02 11.67 6.46
N ALA A 227 -12.59 10.55 7.05
CA ALA A 227 -13.48 9.59 7.70
C ALA A 227 -14.09 10.12 9.02
N GLY A 228 -13.66 11.30 9.51
CA GLY A 228 -14.02 11.79 10.83
C GLY A 228 -13.34 10.98 11.94
N ASN A 229 -13.65 11.24 13.21
CA ASN A 229 -13.00 10.60 14.36
C ASN A 229 -13.98 9.82 15.26
N ASP A 230 -15.23 9.63 14.82
CA ASP A 230 -16.25 8.90 15.55
C ASP A 230 -16.13 7.39 15.31
N ILE A 231 -15.43 6.71 16.21
CA ILE A 231 -15.18 5.27 16.14
C ILE A 231 -16.45 4.41 16.15
N SER A 232 -17.58 4.93 16.66
CA SER A 232 -18.84 4.18 16.73
C SER A 232 -19.41 3.84 15.35
N LYS A 233 -18.99 4.57 14.32
CA LYS A 233 -19.35 4.32 12.92
C LYS A 233 -18.61 3.14 12.30
N GLY A 234 -17.62 2.58 12.99
CA GLY A 234 -16.78 1.49 12.47
C GLY A 234 -15.75 1.92 11.41
N SER A 235 -15.75 3.19 11.02
CA SER A 235 -14.80 3.79 10.08
C SER A 235 -14.49 5.21 10.55
N ALA A 236 -13.24 5.46 10.93
CA ALA A 236 -12.81 6.73 11.52
C ALA A 236 -11.29 6.87 11.50
N TYR A 237 -10.81 8.09 11.27
CA TYR A 237 -9.43 8.52 11.40
C TYR A 237 -8.89 8.33 12.81
N ASN A 238 -7.65 7.82 12.90
CA ASN A 238 -6.88 7.78 14.13
C ASN A 238 -5.45 8.23 13.85
N ALA A 239 -5.13 9.48 14.24
CA ALA A 239 -3.84 10.10 13.93
C ALA A 239 -2.62 9.34 14.46
N ASN A 240 -2.76 8.64 15.60
CA ASN A 240 -1.68 7.82 16.14
C ASN A 240 -1.48 6.55 15.31
N ALA A 241 -2.56 5.88 14.92
CA ALA A 241 -2.49 4.71 14.05
C ALA A 241 -1.95 5.07 12.67
N ASP A 242 -2.41 6.17 12.06
CA ASP A 242 -1.90 6.67 10.77
C ASP A 242 -0.38 6.88 10.84
N ARG A 243 0.10 7.72 11.77
CA ARG A 243 1.54 8.00 11.95
C ARG A 243 2.36 6.73 12.19
N ARG A 244 1.91 5.84 13.08
CA ARG A 244 2.64 4.60 13.42
C ARG A 244 2.65 3.61 12.27
N SER A 245 1.54 3.47 11.54
CA SER A 245 1.43 2.59 10.38
C SER A 245 2.31 3.07 9.22
N PHE A 246 2.39 4.38 9.00
CA PHE A 246 3.30 4.95 8.01
C PHE A 246 4.77 4.71 8.37
N ALA A 247 5.12 4.85 9.66
CA ALA A 247 6.48 4.54 10.13
C ALA A 247 6.82 3.04 9.96
N ALA A 248 5.90 2.13 10.31
CA ALA A 248 6.09 0.70 10.12
C ALA A 248 6.25 0.32 8.64
N MET A 249 5.44 0.93 7.75
CA MET A 249 5.58 0.75 6.31
C MET A 249 6.96 1.18 5.80
N ARG A 250 7.48 2.32 6.27
CA ARG A 250 8.84 2.76 5.90
C ARG A 250 9.90 1.76 6.34
N THR A 251 9.88 1.33 7.60
CA THR A 251 10.84 0.32 8.10
C THR A 251 10.78 -0.98 7.29
N PHE A 252 9.58 -1.43 6.93
CA PHE A 252 9.41 -2.61 6.10
C PHE A 252 9.93 -2.40 4.67
N LEU A 253 9.66 -1.26 4.03
CA LEU A 253 10.21 -0.94 2.71
C LEU A 253 11.74 -0.85 2.73
N ASP A 254 12.31 -0.26 3.78
CA ASP A 254 13.76 -0.21 3.97
C ASP A 254 14.37 -1.61 4.06
N GLU A 255 13.69 -2.58 4.68
CA GLU A 255 14.10 -3.97 4.78
C GLU A 255 13.99 -4.71 3.44
N VAL A 256 12.84 -4.68 2.78
CA VAL A 256 12.59 -5.50 1.58
C VAL A 256 13.29 -4.99 0.32
N PHE A 257 13.84 -3.76 0.34
CA PHE A 257 14.59 -3.18 -0.77
C PHE A 257 16.12 -3.19 -0.60
N GLN A 258 16.64 -3.83 0.47
CA GLN A 258 18.08 -4.11 0.60
C GLN A 258 18.57 -5.16 -0.38
#